data_AF-A0A841DJG8-F1
#
_entry.id   AF-A0A841DJG8-F1
#
_cell.length_a   1.000
_cell.length_b   1.000
_cell.length_c   1.000
_cell.angle_alpha   90.00
_cell.angle_beta   90.00
_cell.angle_gamma   90.00
#
_symmetry.space_group_name_H-M   'P 1'
#
loop_
_entity.id
_entity.type
_entity.pdbx_description
1 polymer ?
#
loop_
_entity_poly.entity_id
_entity_poly.type
_entity_poly.pdbx_seq_one_letter_code
_entity_poly.pdbx_strand_id
1 'polypeptide(L)'
;MPTRTVRPVPESEALRRAEEIAARRARCDDPDREALPDGPLELAAYVAAHRRVPGEVLRRDVLDALVLLEYGRRAVPALPGRLDRLEARLLALGVETGLSLGELAAALGLRSRQAVQHRILRHAAAERGGPRSEVAERAARRTESRERAWLDRNAGGLLACTARLLEHRGLLLTAAGPGPVPDPDLAEAFDDLAESLSRVPADPRDPAYLTRTRHLAARLRLLLADLAPGPLPEGHPVRALLARTARLAAAHQSACG
;
A
#
# COMPACT_ATOMS: atom_id res chain seq x y z
N MET A 1 -30.21 8.65 -7.89
CA MET A 1 -29.98 9.04 -6.47
C MET A 1 -29.44 10.45 -6.45
N PRO A 2 -30.18 11.46 -5.97
CA PRO A 2 -29.71 12.85 -5.98
C PRO A 2 -28.49 13.00 -5.09
N THR A 3 -27.37 13.39 -5.69
CA THR A 3 -26.13 13.81 -5.02
C THR A 3 -26.40 15.11 -4.29
N ARG A 4 -26.99 15.05 -3.09
CA ARG A 4 -26.99 16.19 -2.15
C ARG A 4 -25.55 16.64 -1.94
N THR A 5 -25.19 17.72 -2.60
CA THR A 5 -23.89 18.38 -2.52
C THR A 5 -23.59 18.65 -1.04
N VAL A 6 -22.43 18.17 -0.57
CA VAL A 6 -21.95 18.53 0.77
C VAL A 6 -21.88 20.05 0.79
N ARG A 7 -22.62 20.68 1.70
CA ARG A 7 -22.63 22.14 1.81
C ARG A 7 -21.21 22.57 2.16
N PRO A 8 -20.57 23.43 1.35
CA PRO A 8 -19.21 23.83 1.64
C PRO A 8 -19.16 24.64 2.93
N VAL A 9 -18.09 24.45 3.71
CA VAL A 9 -17.81 25.23 4.91
C VAL A 9 -17.48 26.67 4.50
N PRO A 10 -18.24 27.68 4.95
CA PRO A 10 -17.92 29.08 4.69
C PRO A 10 -16.74 29.54 5.55
N GLU A 11 -16.02 30.56 5.09
CA GLU A 11 -14.88 31.15 5.81
C GLU A 11 -15.24 31.61 7.22
N SER A 12 -16.41 32.23 7.39
CA SER A 12 -16.89 32.67 8.71
C SER A 12 -17.05 31.53 9.72
N GLU A 13 -17.45 30.33 9.26
CA GLU A 13 -17.54 29.15 10.12
C GLU A 13 -16.14 28.66 10.49
N ALA A 14 -15.19 28.66 9.55
CA ALA A 14 -13.81 28.28 9.82
C ALA A 14 -13.13 29.24 10.83
N LEU A 15 -13.30 30.54 10.65
CA LEU A 15 -12.77 31.55 11.59
C LEU A 15 -13.39 31.39 12.97
N ARG A 16 -14.71 31.21 13.07
CA ARG A 16 -15.39 30.93 14.34
C ARG A 16 -14.84 29.68 15.03
N ARG A 17 -14.60 28.59 14.29
CA ARG A 17 -13.99 27.37 14.84
C ARG A 17 -12.56 27.60 15.33
N ALA A 18 -11.78 28.38 14.61
CA ALA A 18 -10.42 28.72 15.02
C ALA A 18 -10.40 29.53 16.33
N GLU A 19 -11.27 30.54 16.43
CA GLU A 19 -11.47 31.31 17.67
C GLU A 19 -11.92 30.43 18.83
N GLU A 20 -12.83 29.48 18.58
CA GLU A 20 -13.30 28.55 19.61
C GLU A 20 -12.21 27.61 20.13
N ILE A 21 -11.33 27.12 19.25
CA ILE A 21 -10.14 26.34 19.65
C ILE A 21 -9.23 27.22 20.50
N ALA A 22 -8.84 28.40 20.02
CA ALA A 22 -7.95 29.30 20.75
C ALA A 22 -8.51 29.68 22.12
N ALA A 23 -9.81 29.99 22.21
CA ALA A 23 -10.49 30.31 23.46
C ALA A 23 -10.55 29.11 24.42
N ARG A 24 -10.75 27.88 23.93
CA ARG A 24 -10.69 26.68 24.79
C ARG A 24 -9.28 26.44 25.32
N ARG A 25 -8.25 26.55 24.47
CA ARG A 25 -6.85 26.41 24.86
C ARG A 25 -6.43 27.45 25.89
N ALA A 26 -6.88 28.69 25.73
CA ALA A 26 -6.64 29.75 26.71
C ALA A 26 -7.31 29.48 28.07
N ARG A 27 -8.54 28.93 28.08
CA ARG A 27 -9.28 28.65 29.33
C ARG A 27 -8.76 27.45 30.12
N CYS A 28 -8.11 26.50 29.46
CA CYS A 28 -7.57 25.31 30.11
C CYS A 28 -6.06 25.41 30.38
N ASP A 29 -5.50 26.62 30.28
CA ASP A 29 -4.07 26.90 30.47
C ASP A 29 -3.17 25.93 29.67
N ASP A 30 -3.44 25.82 28.36
CA ASP A 30 -2.65 24.96 27.46
C ASP A 30 -1.14 25.26 27.62
N PRO A 31 -0.30 24.29 28.02
CA PRO A 31 1.14 24.51 28.20
C PRO A 31 1.85 24.89 26.89
N ASP A 32 1.23 24.62 25.74
CA ASP A 32 1.77 24.93 24.40
C ASP A 32 1.18 26.21 23.80
N ARG A 33 0.43 27.01 24.59
CA ARG A 33 -0.33 28.18 24.11
C ARG A 33 0.50 29.19 23.31
N GLU A 34 1.77 29.38 23.66
CA GLU A 34 2.66 30.31 22.96
C GLU A 34 2.93 29.91 21.51
N ALA A 35 2.74 28.64 21.17
CA ALA A 35 2.89 28.11 19.81
C ALA A 35 1.58 28.11 19.00
N LEU A 36 0.49 28.70 19.51
CA LEU A 36 -0.79 28.79 18.80
C LEU A 36 -0.64 29.66 17.54
N PRO A 37 -0.95 29.11 16.35
CA PRO A 37 -0.88 29.86 15.11
C PRO A 37 -2.20 30.59 14.81
N ASP A 38 -2.12 31.66 14.02
CA ASP A 38 -3.28 32.47 13.62
C ASP A 38 -4.05 31.88 12.42
N GLY A 39 -3.40 31.00 11.64
CA GLY A 39 -3.97 30.42 10.42
C GLY A 39 -4.80 29.15 10.69
N PRO A 40 -5.94 28.93 10.01
CA PRO A 40 -6.82 27.79 10.28
C PRO A 40 -6.18 26.44 9.96
N LEU A 41 -5.35 26.35 8.92
CA LEU A 41 -4.67 25.10 8.56
C LEU A 41 -3.51 24.79 9.52
N GLU A 42 -2.78 25.82 9.91
CA GLU A 42 -1.73 25.77 10.90
C GLU A 42 -2.31 25.35 12.26
N LEU A 43 -3.49 25.87 12.62
CA LEU A 43 -4.18 25.51 13.85
C LEU A 43 -4.66 24.06 13.87
N ALA A 44 -5.16 23.54 12.74
CA ALA A 44 -5.45 22.12 12.60
C ALA A 44 -4.18 21.25 12.77
N ALA A 45 -3.03 21.72 12.25
CA ALA A 45 -1.75 21.05 12.45
C ALA A 45 -1.28 21.13 13.91
N TYR A 46 -1.49 22.27 14.57
CA TYR A 46 -1.21 22.46 16.00
C TYR A 46 -1.99 21.46 16.85
N VAL A 47 -3.31 21.31 16.63
CA VAL A 47 -4.16 20.37 17.38
C VAL A 47 -3.67 18.93 17.23
N ALA A 48 -3.22 18.53 16.04
CA ALA A 48 -2.69 17.17 15.82
C ALA A 48 -1.37 16.91 16.58
N ALA A 49 -0.57 17.96 16.82
CA ALA A 49 0.74 17.90 17.46
C ALA A 49 0.69 18.10 18.98
N HIS A 50 -0.11 19.04 19.48
CA HIS A 50 -0.12 19.48 20.89
C HIS A 50 -1.36 18.96 21.62
N ARG A 51 -1.18 17.78 22.24
CA ARG A 51 -2.24 16.97 22.86
C ARG A 51 -2.33 17.12 24.39
N ARG A 52 -1.52 17.99 24.99
CA ARG A 52 -1.35 18.14 26.45
C ARG A 52 -2.48 18.94 27.13
N VAL A 53 -3.71 18.72 26.69
CA VAL A 53 -4.92 19.38 27.23
C VAL A 53 -5.91 18.33 27.73
N PRO A 54 -6.89 18.70 28.57
CA PRO A 54 -7.92 17.77 29.02
C PRO A 54 -8.62 17.07 27.84
N GLY A 55 -8.92 15.78 28.01
CA GLY A 55 -9.45 14.95 26.92
C GLY A 55 -10.73 15.50 26.27
N GLU A 56 -11.61 16.15 27.04
CA GLU A 56 -12.81 16.79 26.49
C GLU A 56 -12.49 18.00 25.59
N VAL A 57 -11.47 18.78 25.95
CA VAL A 57 -10.98 19.90 25.12
C VAL A 57 -10.42 19.34 23.82
N LEU A 58 -9.57 18.31 23.92
CA LEU A 58 -8.96 17.68 22.76
C LEU A 58 -9.98 17.09 21.80
N ARG A 59 -11.02 16.41 22.30
CA ARG A 59 -12.13 15.88 21.49
C ARG A 59 -12.83 16.98 20.69
N ARG A 60 -13.14 18.11 21.33
CA ARG A 60 -13.80 19.25 20.65
C ARG A 60 -12.87 19.89 19.63
N ASP A 61 -11.60 20.06 19.97
CA ASP A 61 -10.60 20.64 19.06
C ASP A 61 -10.39 19.77 17.82
N VAL A 62 -10.39 18.44 17.95
CA VAL A 62 -10.31 17.53 16.79
C VAL A 62 -11.48 17.75 15.84
N LEU A 63 -12.71 17.85 16.36
CA LEU A 63 -13.89 18.08 15.52
C LEU A 63 -13.81 19.42 14.79
N ASP A 64 -13.43 20.49 15.50
CA ASP A 64 -13.28 21.81 14.91
C ASP A 64 -12.11 21.84 13.90
N ALA A 65 -10.99 21.18 14.19
CA ALA A 65 -9.84 21.08 13.27
C ALA A 65 -10.18 20.32 11.97
N LEU A 66 -11.07 19.31 12.02
CA LEU A 66 -11.57 18.65 10.82
C LEU A 66 -12.41 19.59 9.95
N VAL A 67 -13.16 20.52 10.56
CA VAL A 67 -13.89 21.59 9.84
C VAL A 67 -12.91 22.57 9.19
N LEU A 68 -11.84 22.97 9.90
CA LEU A 68 -10.78 23.84 9.36
C LEU A 68 -10.09 23.20 8.14
N LEU A 69 -9.85 21.88 8.17
CA LEU A 69 -9.31 21.14 7.04
C LEU A 69 -10.22 21.18 5.81
N GLU A 70 -11.53 21.00 6.00
CA GLU A 70 -12.49 21.04 4.88
C GLU A 70 -12.54 22.43 4.24
N TYR A 71 -12.48 23.50 5.05
CA TYR A 71 -12.29 24.86 4.54
C TYR A 71 -10.97 25.00 3.76
N GLY A 72 -9.86 24.54 4.33
CA GLY A 72 -8.54 24.68 3.72
C GLY A 72 -8.37 23.91 2.41
N ARG A 73 -9.02 22.75 2.24
CA ARG A 73 -9.07 22.00 0.97
C ARG A 73 -9.65 22.83 -0.17
N ARG A 74 -10.58 23.73 0.14
CA ARG A 74 -11.20 24.64 -0.83
C ARG A 74 -10.38 25.91 -1.03
N ALA A 75 -9.90 26.51 0.06
CA ALA A 75 -9.18 27.78 0.01
C ALA A 75 -7.77 27.64 -0.60
N VAL A 76 -7.12 26.47 -0.42
CA VAL A 76 -5.74 26.21 -0.86
C VAL A 76 -5.66 24.93 -1.70
N PRO A 77 -6.01 24.97 -3.00
CA PRO A 77 -6.09 23.78 -3.87
C PRO A 77 -4.73 23.09 -4.14
N ALA A 78 -3.60 23.69 -3.77
CA ALA A 78 -2.26 23.23 -4.17
C ALA A 78 -1.59 22.20 -3.25
N LEU A 79 -2.22 21.76 -2.13
CA LEU A 79 -1.55 20.90 -1.14
C LEU A 79 -2.32 19.62 -0.72
N PRO A 80 -2.89 18.84 -1.66
CA PRO A 80 -3.74 17.69 -1.31
C PRO A 80 -3.02 16.65 -0.43
N GLY A 81 -1.75 16.32 -0.72
CA GLY A 81 -1.01 15.31 0.04
C GLY A 81 -0.59 15.71 1.46
N ARG A 82 -0.51 17.01 1.77
CA ARG A 82 -0.25 17.49 3.14
C ARG A 82 -1.53 17.50 3.95
N LEU A 83 -2.63 17.92 3.35
CA LEU A 83 -3.96 17.95 3.97
C LEU A 83 -4.47 16.52 4.25
N ASP A 84 -4.24 15.58 3.34
CA ASP A 84 -4.61 14.17 3.54
C ASP A 84 -3.90 13.54 4.74
N ARG A 85 -2.60 13.81 4.92
CA ARG A 85 -1.83 13.34 6.08
C ARG A 85 -2.26 14.00 7.38
N LEU A 86 -2.66 15.27 7.31
CA LEU A 86 -3.18 15.97 8.48
C LEU A 86 -4.57 15.44 8.87
N GLU A 87 -5.44 15.19 7.89
CA GLU A 87 -6.75 14.56 8.11
C GLU A 87 -6.59 13.18 8.74
N ALA A 88 -5.66 12.36 8.23
CA ALA A 88 -5.35 11.04 8.78
C ALA A 88 -4.99 11.11 10.27
N ARG A 89 -4.08 12.02 10.63
CA ARG A 89 -3.64 12.23 12.02
C ARG A 89 -4.78 12.70 12.92
N LEU A 90 -5.63 13.60 12.44
CA LEU A 90 -6.79 14.08 13.21
C LEU A 90 -7.87 13.00 13.37
N LEU A 91 -8.12 12.19 12.34
CA LEU A 91 -9.06 11.06 12.44
C LEU A 91 -8.56 9.99 13.41
N ALA A 92 -7.27 9.64 13.36
CA ALA A 92 -6.66 8.72 14.32
C ALA A 92 -6.74 9.27 15.74
N LEU A 93 -6.38 10.54 15.94
CA LEU A 93 -6.48 11.22 17.23
C LEU A 93 -7.93 11.26 17.75
N GLY A 94 -8.91 11.48 16.88
CA GLY A 94 -10.31 11.44 17.24
C GLY A 94 -10.75 10.08 17.77
N VAL A 95 -10.34 9.00 17.10
CA VAL A 95 -10.60 7.63 17.57
C VAL A 95 -9.88 7.35 18.89
N GLU A 96 -8.62 7.72 19.02
CA GLU A 96 -7.81 7.57 20.26
C GLU A 96 -8.44 8.29 21.45
N THR A 97 -9.08 9.46 21.22
CA THR A 97 -9.75 10.26 22.26
C THR A 97 -11.20 9.83 22.52
N GLY A 98 -11.67 8.76 21.88
CA GLY A 98 -12.98 8.17 22.13
C GLY A 98 -14.14 8.81 21.35
N LEU A 99 -13.86 9.57 20.28
CA LEU A 99 -14.91 10.01 19.36
C LEU A 99 -15.44 8.83 18.55
N SER A 100 -16.76 8.74 18.44
CA SER A 100 -17.41 7.78 17.56
C SER A 100 -17.19 8.16 16.09
N LEU A 101 -17.19 7.16 15.20
CA LEU A 101 -17.17 7.39 13.75
C LEU A 101 -18.36 8.25 13.27
N GLY A 102 -19.46 8.31 14.04
CA GLY A 102 -20.60 9.17 13.74
C GLY A 102 -20.29 10.65 13.97
N GLU A 103 -19.64 10.99 15.08
CA GLU A 103 -19.20 12.36 15.38
C GLU A 103 -18.17 12.84 14.33
N LEU A 104 -17.20 11.98 13.99
CA LEU A 104 -16.22 12.28 12.94
C LEU A 104 -16.87 12.46 11.57
N ALA A 105 -17.87 11.64 11.23
CA ALA A 105 -18.61 11.77 9.98
C ALA A 105 -19.35 13.10 9.91
N ALA A 106 -20.00 13.50 11.01
CA ALA A 106 -20.74 14.75 11.08
C ALA A 106 -19.82 15.97 10.89
N ALA A 107 -18.65 16.00 11.54
CA ALA A 107 -17.68 17.09 11.39
C ALA A 107 -17.16 17.22 9.94
N LEU A 108 -16.96 16.10 9.25
CA LEU A 108 -16.54 16.06 7.85
C LEU A 108 -17.68 16.22 6.83
N GLY A 109 -18.92 16.39 7.28
CA GLY A 109 -20.10 16.44 6.38
C GLY A 109 -20.34 15.13 5.62
N LEU A 110 -19.83 14.00 6.13
CA LEU A 110 -19.98 12.67 5.55
C LEU A 110 -21.29 12.03 5.99
N ARG A 111 -21.89 11.24 5.08
CA ARG A 111 -23.21 10.64 5.29
C ARG A 111 -23.21 9.35 6.10
N SER A 112 -22.05 8.72 6.28
CA SER A 112 -21.97 7.42 6.92
C SER A 112 -20.67 7.24 7.69
N ARG A 113 -20.77 6.44 8.76
CA ARG A 113 -19.62 5.96 9.54
C ARG A 113 -18.63 5.19 8.64
N GLN A 114 -19.17 4.46 7.66
CA GLN A 114 -18.38 3.69 6.70
C GLN A 114 -17.51 4.61 5.81
N ALA A 115 -17.98 5.81 5.47
CA ALA A 115 -17.18 6.77 4.70
C ALA A 115 -15.95 7.25 5.48
N VAL A 116 -16.09 7.49 6.78
CA VAL A 116 -14.96 7.81 7.68
C VAL A 116 -13.98 6.64 7.74
N GLN A 117 -14.50 5.42 7.94
CA GLN A 117 -13.65 4.22 7.98
C GLN A 117 -12.88 4.01 6.68
N HIS A 118 -13.52 4.21 5.52
CA HIS A 118 -12.85 4.19 4.22
C HIS A 118 -11.77 5.26 4.11
N ARG A 119 -12.01 6.49 4.58
CA ARG A 119 -10.98 7.55 4.60
C ARG A 119 -9.79 7.14 5.45
N ILE A 120 -10.01 6.66 6.68
CA ILE A 120 -8.95 6.19 7.58
C ILE A 120 -8.11 5.10 6.89
N LEU A 121 -8.75 4.07 6.33
CA LEU A 121 -8.06 2.98 5.64
C LEU A 121 -7.25 3.46 4.43
N ARG A 122 -7.82 4.36 3.63
CA ARG A 122 -7.15 4.95 2.46
C ARG A 122 -5.91 5.74 2.87
N HIS A 123 -6.00 6.52 3.95
CA HIS A 123 -4.86 7.30 4.43
C HIS A 123 -3.77 6.40 5.03
N ALA A 124 -4.14 5.37 5.81
CA ALA A 124 -3.20 4.36 6.32
C ALA A 124 -2.53 3.54 5.20
N ALA A 125 -3.20 3.36 4.06
CA ALA A 125 -2.60 2.77 2.86
C ALA A 125 -1.63 3.73 2.18
N ALA A 126 -2.00 5.02 2.04
CA ALA A 126 -1.16 6.03 1.42
C ALA A 126 0.14 6.32 2.22
N GLU A 127 0.10 6.27 3.56
CA GLU A 127 1.30 6.37 4.41
C GLU A 127 2.28 5.21 4.19
N ARG A 128 1.78 4.02 3.83
CA ARG A 128 2.57 2.83 3.48
C ARG A 128 2.99 2.78 2.00
N GLY A 129 2.86 3.88 1.26
CA GLY A 129 3.20 3.95 -0.16
C GLY A 129 2.13 3.41 -1.11
N GLY A 130 0.91 3.16 -0.62
CA GLY A 130 -0.21 2.67 -1.42
C GLY A 130 -0.78 3.71 -2.41
N PRO A 131 -1.50 3.27 -3.45
CA PRO A 131 -2.05 4.13 -4.49
C PRO A 131 -3.10 5.12 -3.95
N ARG A 132 -3.05 6.38 -4.42
CA ARG A 132 -3.83 7.52 -3.90
C ARG A 132 -5.22 7.73 -4.52
N SER A 133 -5.56 7.03 -5.62
CA SER A 133 -6.86 7.19 -6.28
C SER A 133 -7.71 5.93 -6.15
N GLU A 134 -9.02 6.09 -6.02
CA GLU A 134 -9.97 4.96 -5.96
C GLU A 134 -9.90 4.08 -7.23
N VAL A 135 -9.61 4.70 -8.37
CA VAL A 135 -9.37 3.98 -9.64
C VAL A 135 -8.09 3.16 -9.57
N ALA A 136 -7.00 3.72 -9.04
CA ALA A 136 -5.73 3.01 -8.84
C ALA A 136 -5.84 1.95 -7.73
N GLU A 137 -6.64 2.16 -6.70
CA GLU A 137 -6.93 1.19 -5.65
C GLU A 137 -7.77 0.03 -6.20
N ARG A 138 -8.82 0.31 -6.99
CA ARG A 138 -9.57 -0.72 -7.72
C ARG A 138 -8.71 -1.44 -8.75
N ALA A 139 -7.80 -0.75 -9.42
CA ALA A 139 -6.84 -1.38 -10.34
C ALA A 139 -5.90 -2.31 -9.56
N ALA A 140 -5.25 -1.82 -8.50
CA ALA A 140 -4.36 -2.60 -7.65
C ALA A 140 -5.07 -3.83 -7.04
N ARG A 141 -6.29 -3.68 -6.51
CA ARG A 141 -7.09 -4.81 -6.01
C ARG A 141 -7.44 -5.81 -7.11
N ARG A 142 -7.73 -5.34 -8.33
CA ARG A 142 -7.98 -6.22 -9.49
C ARG A 142 -6.71 -6.96 -9.89
N THR A 143 -5.57 -6.29 -9.92
CA THR A 143 -4.27 -6.89 -10.19
C THR A 143 -3.92 -7.93 -9.12
N GLU A 144 -4.05 -7.60 -7.83
CA GLU A 144 -3.83 -8.53 -6.72
C GLU A 144 -4.78 -9.74 -6.80
N SER A 145 -6.07 -9.49 -7.12
CA SER A 145 -7.05 -10.57 -7.29
C SER A 145 -6.75 -11.45 -8.50
N ARG A 146 -6.31 -10.87 -9.63
CA ARG A 146 -5.90 -11.61 -10.84
C ARG A 146 -4.66 -12.44 -10.59
N GLU A 147 -3.66 -11.87 -9.94
CA GLU A 147 -2.43 -12.56 -9.57
C GLU A 147 -2.73 -13.72 -8.63
N ARG A 148 -3.52 -13.49 -7.57
CA ARG A 148 -3.92 -14.53 -6.63
C ARG A 148 -4.68 -15.65 -7.34
N ALA A 149 -5.69 -15.31 -8.14
CA ALA A 149 -6.44 -16.30 -8.90
C ALA A 149 -5.56 -17.06 -9.92
N TRP A 150 -4.53 -16.42 -10.46
CA TRP A 150 -3.55 -17.10 -11.31
C TRP A 150 -2.68 -18.07 -10.51
N LEU A 151 -2.16 -17.65 -9.35
CA LEU A 151 -1.35 -18.49 -8.46
C LEU A 151 -2.16 -19.69 -7.96
N ASP A 152 -3.41 -19.49 -7.56
CA ASP A 152 -4.30 -20.58 -7.11
C ASP A 152 -4.45 -21.67 -8.19
N ARG A 153 -4.43 -21.29 -9.48
CA ARG A 153 -4.54 -22.23 -10.61
C ARG A 153 -3.21 -22.82 -11.07
N ASN A 154 -2.10 -22.08 -10.95
CA ASN A 154 -0.85 -22.38 -11.65
C ASN A 154 0.34 -22.64 -10.72
N ALA A 155 0.24 -22.36 -9.42
CA ALA A 155 1.37 -22.47 -8.49
C ALA A 155 1.97 -23.89 -8.47
N GLY A 156 1.14 -24.94 -8.46
CA GLY A 156 1.64 -26.32 -8.54
C GLY A 156 2.44 -26.60 -9.81
N GLY A 157 1.99 -26.09 -10.95
CA GLY A 157 2.70 -26.22 -12.23
C GLY A 157 4.01 -25.42 -12.25
N LEU A 158 4.01 -24.22 -11.66
CA LEU A 158 5.19 -23.39 -11.49
C LEU A 158 6.24 -24.09 -10.61
N LEU A 159 5.85 -24.54 -9.42
CA LEU A 159 6.72 -25.24 -8.47
C LEU A 159 7.33 -26.51 -9.07
N ALA A 160 6.52 -27.32 -9.76
CA ALA A 160 7.01 -28.52 -10.42
C ALA A 160 8.00 -28.21 -11.56
N CYS A 161 7.75 -27.15 -12.34
CA CYS A 161 8.67 -26.74 -13.40
C CYS A 161 9.98 -26.19 -12.82
N THR A 162 9.91 -25.41 -11.73
CA THR A 162 11.09 -24.92 -11.02
C THR A 162 11.93 -26.06 -10.45
N ALA A 163 11.31 -27.04 -9.78
CA ALA A 163 12.02 -28.22 -9.27
C ALA A 163 12.75 -28.97 -10.40
N ARG A 164 12.06 -29.22 -11.52
CA ARG A 164 12.68 -29.87 -12.69
C ARG A 164 13.80 -29.06 -13.33
N LEU A 165 13.73 -27.72 -13.31
CA LEU A 165 14.84 -26.89 -13.79
C LEU A 165 16.06 -27.03 -12.89
N LEU A 166 15.86 -27.07 -11.57
CA LEU A 166 16.95 -27.30 -10.60
C LEU A 166 17.59 -28.68 -10.77
N GLU A 167 16.80 -29.72 -11.06
CA GLU A 167 17.31 -31.06 -11.40
C GLU A 167 18.23 -31.04 -12.64
N HIS A 168 17.97 -30.13 -13.57
CA HIS A 168 18.76 -29.96 -14.80
C HIS A 168 19.80 -28.84 -14.71
N ARG A 169 20.09 -28.30 -13.51
CA ARG A 169 21.07 -27.21 -13.30
C ARG A 169 22.40 -27.46 -14.01
N GLY A 170 22.99 -28.65 -13.84
CA GLY A 170 24.29 -28.97 -14.44
C GLY A 170 24.30 -28.85 -15.97
N LEU A 171 23.26 -29.39 -16.63
CA LEU A 171 23.11 -29.30 -18.09
C LEU A 171 22.92 -27.85 -18.55
N LEU A 172 22.14 -27.06 -17.80
CA LEU A 172 21.86 -25.67 -18.13
C LEU A 172 23.08 -24.78 -17.96
N LEU A 173 23.87 -24.98 -16.90
CA LEU A 173 25.13 -24.27 -16.68
C LEU A 173 26.16 -24.57 -17.77
N THR A 174 26.26 -25.83 -18.22
CA THR A 174 27.16 -26.19 -19.32
C THR A 174 26.72 -25.67 -20.68
N ALA A 175 25.41 -25.46 -20.88
CA ALA A 175 24.87 -25.02 -22.16
C ALA A 175 24.86 -23.49 -22.33
N ALA A 176 24.98 -22.73 -21.23
CA ALA A 176 24.88 -21.27 -21.23
C ALA A 176 26.22 -20.55 -21.55
N GLY A 177 27.36 -21.24 -21.52
CA GLY A 177 28.69 -20.62 -21.70
C GLY A 177 29.53 -21.25 -22.82
N PRO A 178 30.44 -20.48 -23.48
CA PRO A 178 31.32 -20.97 -24.54
C PRO A 178 32.53 -21.79 -24.04
N GLY A 179 32.54 -22.24 -22.79
CA GLY A 179 33.69 -22.89 -22.17
C GLY A 179 33.31 -23.98 -21.16
N PRO A 180 34.29 -24.80 -20.72
CA PRO A 180 34.07 -25.90 -19.78
C PRO A 180 33.78 -25.46 -18.34
N VAL A 181 33.90 -24.15 -18.04
CA VAL A 181 33.69 -23.59 -16.71
C VAL A 181 32.29 -22.96 -16.65
N PRO A 182 31.43 -23.40 -15.70
CA PRO A 182 30.14 -22.78 -15.45
C PRO A 182 30.27 -21.29 -15.14
N ASP A 183 29.35 -20.48 -15.65
CA ASP A 183 29.21 -19.09 -15.23
C ASP A 183 28.87 -19.05 -13.72
N PRO A 184 29.73 -18.44 -12.88
CA PRO A 184 29.52 -18.40 -11.43
C PRO A 184 28.26 -17.61 -11.05
N ASP A 185 27.92 -16.56 -11.80
CA ASP A 185 26.75 -15.71 -11.49
C ASP A 185 25.46 -16.48 -11.77
N LEU A 186 25.44 -17.24 -12.87
CA LEU A 186 24.32 -18.13 -13.19
C LEU A 186 24.21 -19.27 -12.18
N ALA A 187 25.35 -19.83 -11.73
CA ALA A 187 25.36 -20.87 -10.71
C ALA A 187 24.79 -20.38 -9.39
N GLU A 188 25.13 -19.16 -8.96
CA GLU A 188 24.57 -18.50 -7.79
C GLU A 188 23.05 -18.26 -7.96
N ALA A 189 22.60 -17.80 -9.12
CA ALA A 189 21.17 -17.59 -9.41
C ALA A 189 20.34 -18.90 -9.28
N PHE A 190 20.91 -20.04 -9.66
CA PHE A 190 20.30 -21.36 -9.43
C PHE A 190 20.22 -21.73 -7.94
N ASP A 191 21.27 -21.46 -7.16
CA ASP A 191 21.27 -21.71 -5.71
C ASP A 191 20.25 -20.83 -4.99
N ASP A 192 20.15 -19.57 -5.40
CA ASP A 192 19.16 -18.60 -4.93
C ASP A 192 17.72 -19.05 -5.25
N LEU A 193 17.52 -19.64 -6.42
CA LEU A 193 16.23 -20.20 -6.82
C LEU A 193 15.89 -21.44 -5.97
N ALA A 194 16.86 -22.31 -5.69
CA ALA A 194 16.69 -23.49 -4.85
C ALA A 194 16.33 -23.11 -3.40
N GLU A 195 17.01 -22.10 -2.85
CA GLU A 195 16.71 -21.55 -1.52
C GLU A 195 15.29 -20.96 -1.48
N SER A 196 14.88 -20.25 -2.52
CA SER A 196 13.51 -19.73 -2.60
C SER A 196 12.47 -20.85 -2.66
N LEU A 197 12.76 -21.94 -3.39
CA LEU A 197 11.84 -23.07 -3.51
C LEU A 197 11.68 -23.79 -2.16
N SER A 198 12.77 -24.01 -1.43
CA SER A 198 12.72 -24.68 -0.11
C SER A 198 11.95 -23.90 0.95
N ARG A 199 11.84 -22.58 0.77
CA ARG A 199 11.06 -21.69 1.65
C ARG A 199 9.58 -21.62 1.29
N VAL A 200 9.12 -22.24 0.21
CA VAL A 200 7.69 -22.31 -0.12
C VAL A 200 7.03 -23.40 0.74
N PRO A 201 6.02 -23.07 1.56
CA PRO A 201 5.28 -24.06 2.33
C PRO A 201 4.65 -25.13 1.42
N ALA A 202 4.61 -26.37 1.91
CA ALA A 202 3.94 -27.45 1.20
C ALA A 202 2.41 -27.31 1.21
N ASP A 203 1.84 -26.71 2.27
CA ASP A 203 0.40 -26.45 2.38
C ASP A 203 0.03 -25.11 1.71
N PRO A 204 -0.81 -25.11 0.66
CA PRO A 204 -1.29 -23.89 0.02
C PRO A 204 -2.13 -22.99 0.94
N ARG A 205 -2.60 -23.51 2.09
CA ARG A 205 -3.36 -22.76 3.09
C ARG A 205 -2.48 -21.96 4.04
N ASP A 206 -1.16 -22.18 4.03
CA ASP A 206 -0.22 -21.43 4.84
C ASP A 206 -0.25 -19.94 4.43
N PRO A 207 -0.37 -18.99 5.40
CA PRO A 207 -0.39 -17.56 5.09
C PRO A 207 0.85 -17.05 4.35
N ALA A 208 1.99 -17.75 4.45
CA ALA A 208 3.21 -17.42 3.73
C ALA A 208 3.25 -17.96 2.29
N TYR A 209 2.37 -18.91 1.93
CA TYR A 209 2.42 -19.61 0.63
C TYR A 209 2.41 -18.67 -0.57
N LEU A 210 1.47 -17.72 -0.60
CA LEU A 210 1.32 -16.78 -1.71
C LEU A 210 2.54 -15.86 -1.84
N THR A 211 3.01 -15.30 -0.72
CA THR A 211 4.17 -14.40 -0.71
C THR A 211 5.43 -15.12 -1.18
N ARG A 212 5.68 -16.34 -0.70
CA ARG A 212 6.85 -17.14 -1.06
C ARG A 212 6.81 -17.59 -2.51
N THR A 213 5.64 -18.02 -3.00
CA THR A 213 5.45 -18.41 -4.41
C THR A 213 5.63 -17.22 -5.36
N ARG A 214 5.18 -16.01 -4.97
CA ARG A 214 5.43 -14.78 -5.74
C ARG A 214 6.92 -14.46 -5.84
N HIS A 215 7.65 -14.55 -4.73
CA HIS A 215 9.09 -14.32 -4.70
C HIS A 215 9.85 -15.33 -5.58
N LEU A 216 9.47 -16.61 -5.50
CA LEU A 216 9.99 -17.65 -6.37
C LEU A 216 9.73 -17.34 -7.85
N ALA A 217 8.50 -16.95 -8.21
CA ALA A 217 8.14 -16.59 -9.58
C ALA A 217 8.94 -15.39 -10.10
N ALA A 218 9.29 -14.43 -9.23
CA ALA A 218 10.16 -13.30 -9.56
C ALA A 218 11.61 -13.75 -9.83
N ARG A 219 12.20 -14.55 -8.92
CA ARG A 219 13.55 -15.10 -9.12
C ARG A 219 13.64 -15.97 -10.37
N LEU A 220 12.63 -16.80 -10.62
CA LEU A 220 12.57 -17.64 -11.81
C LEU A 220 12.57 -16.81 -13.11
N ARG A 221 11.90 -15.66 -13.14
CA ARG A 221 11.92 -14.77 -14.31
C ARG A 221 13.30 -14.18 -14.59
N LEU A 222 14.02 -13.79 -13.54
CA LEU A 222 15.39 -13.28 -13.67
C LEU A 222 16.30 -14.37 -14.24
N LEU A 223 16.29 -15.56 -13.62
CA LEU A 223 17.08 -16.70 -14.12
C LEU A 223 16.76 -17.04 -15.59
N LEU A 224 15.49 -17.04 -15.98
CA LEU A 224 15.10 -17.31 -17.37
C LEU A 224 15.54 -16.22 -18.35
N ALA A 225 15.68 -14.97 -17.90
CA ALA A 225 16.22 -13.89 -18.72
C ALA A 225 17.73 -14.07 -18.92
N ASP A 226 18.46 -14.49 -17.88
CA ASP A 226 19.89 -14.77 -17.95
C ASP A 226 20.20 -16.01 -18.79
N LEU A 227 19.29 -16.98 -18.83
CA LEU A 227 19.36 -18.16 -19.71
C LEU A 227 18.96 -17.88 -21.17
N ALA A 228 18.43 -16.70 -21.49
CA ALA A 228 17.92 -16.37 -22.83
C ALA A 228 18.97 -16.18 -23.95
N PRO A 229 20.29 -15.98 -23.74
CA PRO A 229 21.17 -15.59 -24.84
C PRO A 229 21.76 -16.76 -25.67
N GLY A 230 21.35 -18.02 -25.47
CA GLY A 230 21.83 -19.16 -26.28
C GLY A 230 20.72 -20.09 -26.76
N PRO A 231 20.52 -20.32 -28.08
CA PRO A 231 19.58 -21.33 -28.54
C PRO A 231 20.12 -22.72 -28.18
N LEU A 232 19.46 -23.38 -27.22
CA LEU A 232 19.69 -24.81 -27.02
C LEU A 232 19.49 -25.55 -28.35
N PRO A 233 20.37 -26.52 -28.68
CA PRO A 233 20.23 -27.34 -29.87
C PRO A 233 18.81 -27.92 -30.02
N GLU A 234 18.36 -28.10 -31.26
CA GLU A 234 17.12 -28.84 -31.51
C GLU A 234 17.24 -30.25 -30.94
N GLY A 235 16.20 -30.71 -30.24
CA GLY A 235 16.21 -31.99 -29.53
C GLY A 235 16.79 -31.99 -28.12
N HIS A 236 17.31 -30.85 -27.62
CA HIS A 236 17.83 -30.80 -26.24
C HIS A 236 16.72 -31.11 -25.21
N PRO A 237 16.94 -32.04 -24.26
CA PRO A 237 15.89 -32.56 -23.38
C PRO A 237 15.24 -31.49 -22.49
N VAL A 238 15.97 -30.41 -22.21
CA VAL A 238 15.53 -29.30 -21.35
C VAL A 238 14.80 -28.19 -22.12
N ARG A 239 14.86 -28.18 -23.46
CA ARG A 239 14.27 -27.11 -24.30
C ARG A 239 12.76 -26.98 -24.11
N ALA A 240 12.04 -28.10 -24.06
CA ALA A 240 10.60 -28.09 -23.81
C ALA A 240 10.24 -27.61 -22.39
N LEU A 241 11.08 -27.94 -21.41
CA LEU A 241 10.92 -27.50 -20.02
C LEU A 241 11.13 -25.99 -19.89
N LEU A 242 12.20 -25.43 -20.48
CA LEU A 242 12.45 -23.99 -20.49
C LEU A 242 11.31 -23.24 -21.18
N ALA A 243 10.87 -23.70 -22.35
CA ALA A 243 9.75 -23.07 -23.06
C ALA A 243 8.45 -23.08 -22.23
N ARG A 244 8.15 -24.19 -21.54
CA ARG A 244 6.99 -24.28 -20.65
C ARG A 244 7.14 -23.34 -19.46
N THR A 245 8.32 -23.28 -18.85
CA THR A 245 8.57 -22.48 -17.65
C THR A 245 8.56 -21.00 -17.97
N ALA A 246 9.13 -20.59 -19.11
CA ALA A 246 9.04 -19.23 -19.64
C ALA A 246 7.60 -18.81 -19.91
N ARG A 247 6.76 -19.68 -20.50
CA ARG A 247 5.33 -19.38 -20.68
C ARG A 247 4.60 -19.17 -19.34
N LEU A 248 4.87 -20.00 -18.34
CA LEU A 248 4.27 -19.84 -17.01
C LEU A 248 4.75 -18.55 -16.32
N ALA A 249 6.04 -18.26 -16.40
CA ALA A 249 6.64 -17.06 -15.82
C ALA A 249 6.13 -15.77 -16.50
N ALA A 250 5.99 -15.77 -17.83
CA ALA A 250 5.40 -14.67 -18.58
C ALA A 250 3.90 -14.50 -18.24
N ALA A 251 3.15 -15.59 -18.12
CA ALA A 251 1.75 -15.53 -17.73
C ALA A 251 1.56 -14.97 -16.30
N HIS A 252 2.46 -15.29 -15.37
CA HIS A 252 2.49 -14.66 -14.04
C HIS A 252 2.75 -13.15 -14.13
N GLN A 253 3.73 -12.73 -14.94
CA GLN A 253 4.05 -11.32 -15.14
C GLN A 253 2.85 -10.54 -15.72
N SER A 254 2.15 -11.11 -16.70
CA SER A 254 0.92 -10.50 -17.25
C SER A 254 -0.23 -10.44 -16.24
N ALA A 255 -0.27 -11.34 -15.25
CA ALA A 255 -1.26 -11.27 -14.17
C ALA A 255 -0.92 -10.19 -13.12
N CYS A 256 0.34 -9.77 -13.05
CA CYS A 256 0.84 -8.72 -12.15
C CYS A 256 0.78 -7.29 -12.73
N GLY A 257 0.59 -7.14 -14.04
CA GLY A 257 0.49 -5.85 -14.75
C GLY A 257 -0.96 -5.41 -14.99
#